data_AF-A0A225VUD7-F1
#
_entry.id   AF-A0A225VUD7-F1
#
_cell.length_a   1.000
_cell.length_b   1.000
_cell.length_c   1.000
_cell.angle_alpha   90.00
_cell.angle_beta   90.00
_cell.angle_gamma   90.00
#
_symmetry.space_group_name_H-M   'P 1'
#
loop_
_entity.id
_entity.type
_entity.pdbx_description
1 polymer ?
#
loop_
_entity_poly.entity_id
_entity_poly.type
_entity_poly.pdbx_seq_one_letter_code
_entity_poly.pdbx_strand_id
1 'polypeptide(L)'
;MSKIIPRLEPTPAVVNKLAKLKTNPKKAYKMLHLGKTIGKLDDNPTFLPWLQYINLYRNKWGDHTFPDDALLGLLKDTRPEDEVVALLQWMKHVPGMKTRAESMQLYLFEYLSSSSTHKLMNEAWLQSRENPKNVFRVLNRAERVENRGIIQWFRYTELYRAEVKASYSEAQALRFLEDAKASMNGAQIGTLLQAIKEVPDLKNTAERMQSLLFRKFIRVYHTDPRDMASLFMLPWNSWGTILVMNKSDPAYKAWEAYTLQYAASWGGPTLKMQVGQFFAKENPEAALNAVLAFKASS
;
A
#
# COMPACT_ATOMS: atom_id res chain seq x y z
N MET A 1 13.06 -1.80 -20.17
CA MET A 1 12.85 -2.94 -21.07
C MET A 1 12.60 -4.16 -20.20
N SER A 2 11.41 -4.76 -20.26
CA SER A 2 11.11 -6.00 -19.54
C SER A 2 11.90 -7.12 -20.22
N LYS A 3 12.89 -7.71 -19.54
CA LYS A 3 13.48 -8.98 -19.99
C LYS A 3 12.34 -9.99 -19.95
N ILE A 4 11.81 -10.36 -21.12
CA ILE A 4 10.96 -11.52 -21.28
C ILE A 4 11.75 -12.68 -20.70
N ILE A 5 11.37 -13.16 -19.51
CA ILE A 5 11.97 -14.35 -18.92
C ILE A 5 11.64 -15.46 -19.92
N PRO A 6 12.64 -16.02 -20.63
CA PRO A 6 12.36 -17.11 -21.55
C PRO A 6 11.71 -18.21 -20.73
N ARG A 7 10.74 -18.92 -21.32
CA ARG A 7 10.19 -20.15 -20.76
C ARG A 7 11.32 -21.20 -20.77
N LEU A 8 12.27 -21.05 -19.86
CA LEU A 8 13.31 -22.01 -19.56
C LEU A 8 12.60 -23.14 -18.84
N GLU A 9 12.11 -24.09 -19.64
CA GLU A 9 11.96 -25.47 -19.19
C GLU A 9 13.24 -25.82 -18.41
N PRO A 10 13.13 -26.32 -17.16
CA PRO A 10 14.31 -26.63 -16.36
C PRO A 10 15.24 -27.53 -17.15
N THR A 11 16.56 -27.42 -16.95
CA THR A 11 17.41 -28.59 -17.20
C THR A 11 16.92 -29.68 -16.24
N PRO A 12 16.20 -30.72 -16.71
CA PRO A 12 15.50 -31.65 -15.82
C PRO A 12 16.48 -32.41 -14.91
N ALA A 13 17.76 -32.45 -15.28
CA ALA A 13 18.83 -33.14 -14.59
C ALA A 13 19.04 -32.69 -13.13
N VAL A 14 19.08 -31.38 -12.84
CA VAL A 14 19.35 -30.88 -11.47
C VAL A 14 18.18 -31.23 -10.55
N VAL A 15 16.97 -30.91 -10.99
CA VAL A 15 15.73 -31.19 -10.24
C VAL A 15 15.57 -32.69 -9.99
N ASN A 16 15.73 -33.51 -11.04
CA ASN A 16 15.61 -34.97 -10.94
C ASN A 16 16.68 -35.58 -10.03
N LYS A 17 17.93 -35.09 -10.09
CA LYS A 17 19.01 -35.56 -9.22
C LYS A 17 18.70 -35.28 -7.74
N LEU A 18 18.28 -34.06 -7.41
CA LEU A 18 17.95 -33.68 -6.03
C LEU A 18 16.73 -34.44 -5.50
N ALA A 19 15.70 -34.62 -6.34
CA ALA A 19 14.50 -35.37 -6.01
C ALA A 19 14.78 -36.85 -5.72
N LYS A 20 15.62 -37.50 -6.55
CA LYS A 20 16.09 -38.88 -6.30
C LYS A 20 16.82 -39.00 -4.97
N LEU A 21 17.68 -38.02 -4.67
CA LEU A 21 18.44 -37.98 -3.42
C LEU A 21 17.62 -37.53 -2.19
N LYS A 22 16.34 -37.13 -2.37
CA LYS A 22 15.44 -36.64 -1.30
C LYS A 22 16.13 -35.58 -0.42
N THR A 23 16.97 -34.74 -1.01
CA THR A 23 17.89 -33.86 -0.27
C THR A 23 17.15 -32.67 0.35
N ASN A 24 17.29 -32.41 1.65
CA ASN A 24 16.70 -31.21 2.25
C ASN A 24 17.11 -29.92 1.46
N PRO A 25 16.19 -29.00 1.14
CA PRO A 25 16.50 -27.84 0.28
C PRO A 25 17.66 -26.96 0.75
N LYS A 26 17.85 -26.79 2.06
CA LYS A 26 19.02 -26.07 2.63
C LYS A 26 20.33 -26.79 2.35
N LYS A 27 20.33 -28.13 2.41
CA LYS A 27 21.49 -28.95 2.04
C LYS A 27 21.75 -28.89 0.54
N ALA A 28 20.70 -28.98 -0.29
CA ALA A 28 20.81 -28.82 -1.73
C ALA A 28 21.41 -27.46 -2.12
N TYR A 29 21.00 -26.38 -1.46
CA TYR A 29 21.53 -25.03 -1.68
C TYR A 29 23.06 -24.97 -1.49
N LYS A 30 23.56 -25.63 -0.42
CA LYS A 30 25.01 -25.75 -0.16
C LYS A 30 25.72 -26.63 -1.19
N MET A 31 25.14 -27.77 -1.56
CA MET A 31 25.70 -28.69 -2.55
C MET A 31 25.82 -28.06 -3.95
N LEU A 32 24.92 -27.14 -4.27
CA LEU A 32 24.92 -26.39 -5.53
C LEU A 32 25.78 -25.11 -5.45
N HIS A 33 26.47 -24.89 -4.33
CA HIS A 33 27.31 -23.72 -4.07
C HIS A 33 26.59 -22.36 -4.21
N LEU A 34 25.26 -22.34 -4.13
CA LEU A 34 24.46 -21.13 -4.38
C LEU A 34 24.77 -20.00 -3.38
N GLY A 35 25.12 -20.33 -2.14
CA GLY A 35 25.52 -19.33 -1.13
C GLY A 35 26.92 -18.74 -1.32
N LYS A 36 27.73 -19.29 -2.24
CA LYS A 36 29.10 -18.83 -2.55
C LYS A 36 29.24 -18.26 -3.96
N THR A 37 28.19 -18.33 -4.77
CA THR A 37 28.18 -17.79 -6.15
C THR A 37 28.49 -16.30 -6.11
N ILE A 38 29.52 -15.88 -6.85
CA ILE A 38 29.84 -14.47 -7.10
C ILE A 38 28.82 -13.91 -8.11
N GLY A 39 28.28 -12.73 -7.84
CA GLY A 39 27.23 -12.11 -8.66
C GLY A 39 25.83 -12.52 -8.24
N LYS A 40 24.83 -12.09 -9.01
CA LYS A 40 23.40 -12.20 -8.66
C LYS A 40 22.89 -13.64 -8.77
N LEU A 41 22.10 -14.08 -7.79
CA LEU A 41 21.52 -15.44 -7.81
C LEU A 41 20.56 -15.70 -8.97
N ASP A 42 19.79 -14.71 -9.39
CA ASP A 42 18.84 -14.83 -10.50
C ASP A 42 19.52 -14.96 -11.88
N ASP A 43 20.80 -14.62 -11.97
CA ASP A 43 21.63 -14.89 -13.15
C ASP A 43 22.25 -16.31 -13.12
N ASN A 44 22.20 -17.02 -11.98
CA ASN A 44 22.74 -18.37 -11.87
C ASN A 44 21.77 -19.42 -12.45
N PRO A 45 22.18 -20.21 -13.46
CA PRO A 45 21.29 -21.16 -14.15
C PRO A 45 20.79 -22.30 -13.26
N THR A 46 21.40 -22.50 -12.08
CA THR A 46 21.06 -23.55 -11.12
C THR A 46 20.07 -23.07 -10.05
N PHE A 47 19.91 -21.75 -9.88
CA PHE A 47 19.05 -21.19 -8.83
C PHE A 47 17.57 -21.44 -9.10
N LEU A 48 17.10 -21.19 -10.34
CA LEU A 48 15.71 -21.47 -10.73
C LEU A 48 15.35 -22.97 -10.59
N PRO A 49 16.17 -23.93 -11.09
CA PRO A 49 15.96 -25.35 -10.81
C PRO A 49 15.90 -25.69 -9.32
N TRP A 50 16.72 -25.05 -8.48
CA TRP A 50 16.67 -25.26 -7.03
C TRP A 50 15.37 -24.73 -6.40
N LEU A 51 14.86 -23.58 -6.86
CA LEU A 51 13.55 -23.07 -6.44
C LEU A 51 12.42 -24.03 -6.84
N GLN A 52 12.43 -24.56 -8.06
CA GLN A 52 11.45 -25.56 -8.49
C GLN A 52 11.55 -26.85 -7.66
N TYR A 53 12.76 -27.25 -7.29
CA TYR A 53 12.98 -28.38 -6.39
C TYR A 53 12.36 -28.17 -5.01
N ILE A 54 12.38 -26.94 -4.45
CA ILE A 54 11.68 -26.64 -3.19
C ILE A 54 10.20 -26.97 -3.29
N ASN A 55 9.54 -26.61 -4.40
CA ASN A 55 8.12 -26.93 -4.60
C ASN A 55 7.89 -28.44 -4.66
N LEU A 56 8.72 -29.20 -5.39
CA LEU A 56 8.62 -30.67 -5.42
C LEU A 56 8.84 -31.31 -4.03
N TYR A 57 9.82 -30.80 -3.29
CA TYR A 57 10.14 -31.28 -1.96
C TYR A 57 8.96 -31.04 -1.00
N ARG A 58 8.42 -29.83 -0.98
CA ARG A 58 7.25 -29.47 -0.15
C ARG A 58 6.00 -30.23 -0.55
N ASN A 59 5.75 -30.44 -1.84
CA ASN A 59 4.61 -31.24 -2.31
C ASN A 59 4.68 -32.69 -1.81
N LYS A 60 5.89 -33.23 -1.65
CA LYS A 60 6.10 -34.60 -1.19
C LYS A 60 6.06 -34.76 0.32
N TRP A 61 6.61 -33.79 1.06
CA TRP A 61 6.88 -33.91 2.49
C TRP A 61 6.09 -32.92 3.37
N GLY A 62 5.38 -31.98 2.76
CA GLY A 62 4.64 -30.91 3.43
C GLY A 62 5.43 -29.60 3.54
N ASP A 63 4.71 -28.47 3.50
CA ASP A 63 5.29 -27.12 3.54
C ASP A 63 6.11 -26.86 4.82
N HIS A 64 5.71 -27.43 5.95
CA HIS A 64 6.38 -27.30 7.25
C HIS A 64 7.82 -27.85 7.27
N THR A 65 8.20 -28.69 6.31
CA THR A 65 9.54 -29.30 6.27
C THR A 65 10.62 -28.36 5.74
N PHE A 66 10.21 -27.30 5.04
CA PHE A 66 11.08 -26.21 4.64
C PHE A 66 10.23 -24.96 4.41
N PRO A 67 9.77 -24.26 5.46
CA PRO A 67 8.82 -23.16 5.35
C PRO A 67 9.42 -21.90 4.69
N ASP A 68 8.58 -20.90 4.38
CA ASP A 68 9.01 -19.70 3.64
C ASP A 68 9.93 -18.78 4.47
N ASP A 69 9.78 -18.75 5.79
CA ASP A 69 10.71 -18.09 6.72
C ASP A 69 12.09 -18.76 6.72
N ALA A 70 12.16 -20.09 6.62
CA ALA A 70 13.42 -20.81 6.48
C ALA A 70 14.13 -20.52 5.13
N LEU A 71 13.36 -20.36 4.05
CA LEU A 71 13.89 -19.93 2.75
C LEU A 71 14.41 -18.49 2.83
N LEU A 72 13.62 -17.56 3.39
CA LEU A 72 14.02 -16.17 3.55
C LEU A 72 15.26 -16.04 4.43
N GLY A 73 15.30 -16.74 5.56
CA GLY A 73 16.47 -16.78 6.45
C GLY A 73 17.71 -17.26 5.72
N LEU A 74 17.60 -18.34 4.94
CA LEU A 74 18.72 -18.84 4.13
C LEU A 74 19.24 -17.81 3.12
N LEU A 75 18.35 -17.08 2.44
CA LEU A 75 18.75 -16.03 1.51
C LEU A 75 19.45 -14.88 2.26
N LYS A 76 18.88 -14.40 3.36
CA LYS A 76 19.48 -13.34 4.20
C LYS A 76 20.85 -13.71 4.78
N ASP A 77 21.05 -14.97 5.15
CA ASP A 77 22.33 -15.45 5.70
C ASP A 77 23.45 -15.50 4.66
N THR A 78 23.10 -15.46 3.37
CA THR A 78 24.05 -15.71 2.28
C THR A 78 24.11 -14.59 1.25
N ARG A 79 23.24 -13.58 1.35
CA ARG A 79 23.08 -12.50 0.38
C ARG A 79 22.85 -11.16 1.07
N PRO A 80 23.36 -10.06 0.49
CA PRO A 80 23.08 -8.73 1.00
C PRO A 80 21.59 -8.39 0.86
N GLU A 81 21.10 -7.48 1.70
CA GLU A 81 19.67 -7.19 1.84
C GLU A 81 19.02 -6.68 0.55
N ASP A 82 19.72 -5.83 -0.20
CA ASP A 82 19.29 -5.30 -1.49
C ASP A 82 19.09 -6.42 -2.52
N GLU A 83 20.02 -7.37 -2.59
CA GLU A 83 19.90 -8.56 -3.43
C GLU A 83 18.72 -9.43 -2.98
N VAL A 84 18.52 -9.65 -1.67
CA VAL A 84 17.38 -10.43 -1.16
C VAL A 84 16.05 -9.81 -1.59
N VAL A 85 15.89 -8.49 -1.43
CA VAL A 85 14.65 -7.79 -1.80
C VAL A 85 14.41 -7.86 -3.32
N ALA A 86 15.45 -7.67 -4.12
CA ALA A 86 15.37 -7.81 -5.58
C ALA A 86 15.02 -9.24 -6.01
N LEU A 87 15.62 -10.25 -5.37
CA LEU A 87 15.33 -11.66 -5.64
C LEU A 87 13.89 -12.02 -5.31
N LEU A 88 13.36 -11.57 -4.18
CA LEU A 88 11.95 -11.80 -3.85
C LEU A 88 11.02 -11.16 -4.88
N GLN A 89 11.37 -9.98 -5.39
CA GLN A 89 10.60 -9.36 -6.47
C GLN A 89 10.67 -10.18 -7.77
N TRP A 90 11.86 -10.66 -8.15
CA TRP A 90 12.04 -11.54 -9.31
C TRP A 90 11.27 -12.86 -9.16
N MET A 91 11.29 -13.48 -7.98
CA MET A 91 10.61 -14.74 -7.67
C MET A 91 9.09 -14.68 -7.89
N LYS A 92 8.48 -13.49 -7.85
CA LYS A 92 7.05 -13.34 -8.16
C LYS A 92 6.68 -13.76 -9.58
N HIS A 93 7.65 -13.74 -10.49
CA HIS A 93 7.49 -14.13 -11.88
C HIS A 93 7.89 -15.59 -12.14
N VAL A 94 8.38 -16.31 -11.12
CA VAL A 94 8.69 -17.73 -11.22
C VAL A 94 7.41 -18.56 -11.04
N PRO A 95 7.12 -19.54 -11.92
CA PRO A 95 5.96 -20.42 -11.79
C PRO A 95 5.88 -21.07 -10.40
N GLY A 96 4.73 -20.93 -9.74
CA GLY A 96 4.49 -21.50 -8.41
C GLY A 96 5.11 -20.75 -7.22
N MET A 97 5.78 -19.60 -7.44
CA MET A 97 6.45 -18.85 -6.37
C MET A 97 5.79 -17.53 -5.99
N LYS A 98 4.84 -17.03 -6.80
CA LYS A 98 4.22 -15.71 -6.60
C LYS A 98 3.71 -15.45 -5.18
N THR A 99 2.83 -16.29 -4.67
CA THR A 99 2.23 -16.11 -3.35
C THR A 99 3.27 -16.16 -2.24
N ARG A 100 4.25 -17.07 -2.35
CA ARG A 100 5.32 -17.25 -1.36
C ARG A 100 6.27 -16.06 -1.33
N ALA A 101 6.66 -15.57 -2.50
CA ALA A 101 7.45 -14.35 -2.64
C ALA A 101 6.74 -13.13 -2.04
N GLU A 102 5.43 -13.00 -2.27
CA GLU A 102 4.61 -11.94 -1.67
C GLU A 102 4.50 -12.08 -0.13
N SER A 103 4.41 -13.30 0.40
CA SER A 103 4.43 -13.55 1.85
C SER A 103 5.78 -13.19 2.48
N MET A 104 6.90 -13.54 1.82
CA MET A 104 8.24 -13.16 2.28
C MET A 104 8.46 -11.64 2.20
N GLN A 105 7.96 -10.96 1.16
CA GLN A 105 7.99 -9.49 1.08
C GLN A 105 7.19 -8.85 2.22
N LEU A 106 6.01 -9.38 2.53
CA LEU A 106 5.21 -8.92 3.67
C LEU A 106 5.96 -9.14 5.01
N TYR A 107 6.56 -10.31 5.19
CA TYR A 107 7.32 -10.63 6.39
C TYR A 107 8.54 -9.69 6.57
N LEU A 108 9.27 -9.40 5.49
CA LEU A 108 10.33 -8.38 5.49
C LEU A 108 9.79 -7.01 5.90
N PHE A 109 8.66 -6.60 5.33
CA PHE A 109 8.02 -5.33 5.61
C PHE A 109 7.53 -5.21 7.07
N GLU A 110 6.95 -6.26 7.64
CA GLU A 110 6.34 -6.19 8.97
C GLU A 110 7.28 -6.46 10.13
N TYR A 111 8.14 -7.48 10.00
CA TYR A 111 8.87 -8.07 11.14
C TYR A 111 10.35 -7.74 11.13
N LEU A 112 10.93 -7.50 9.95
CA LEU A 112 12.37 -7.36 9.78
C LEU A 112 12.79 -5.97 9.28
N SER A 113 11.83 -5.05 9.12
CA SER A 113 12.05 -3.80 8.40
C SER A 113 12.70 -2.71 9.23
N SER A 114 13.69 -2.07 8.61
CA SER A 114 14.13 -0.71 8.93
C SER A 114 13.65 0.27 7.84
N SER A 115 13.90 1.56 8.01
CA SER A 115 13.70 2.54 6.94
C SER A 115 14.51 2.23 5.67
N SER A 116 15.68 1.56 5.79
CA SER A 116 16.45 1.13 4.62
C SER A 116 15.76 -0.02 3.88
N THR A 117 15.20 -1.00 4.59
CA THR A 117 14.44 -2.11 3.97
C THR A 117 13.25 -1.57 3.16
N HIS A 118 12.49 -0.62 3.70
CA HIS A 118 11.36 -0.01 3.00
C HIS A 118 11.78 0.73 1.72
N LYS A 119 12.95 1.37 1.74
CA LYS A 119 13.53 2.03 0.57
C LYS A 119 13.94 1.01 -0.49
N LEU A 120 14.66 -0.05 -0.10
CA LEU A 120 15.06 -1.13 -1.01
C LEU A 120 13.85 -1.82 -1.65
N MET A 121 12.77 -2.04 -0.89
CA MET A 121 11.53 -2.60 -1.44
C MET A 121 10.91 -1.69 -2.51
N ASN A 122 10.86 -0.37 -2.26
CA ASN A 122 10.40 0.59 -3.26
C ASN A 122 11.26 0.58 -4.53
N GLU A 123 12.58 0.51 -4.38
CA GLU A 123 13.51 0.44 -5.51
C GLU A 123 13.30 -0.84 -6.32
N ALA A 124 13.19 -1.99 -5.67
CA ALA A 124 12.96 -3.26 -6.35
C ALA A 124 11.60 -3.30 -7.08
N TRP A 125 10.53 -2.81 -6.45
CA TRP A 125 9.22 -2.68 -7.10
C TRP A 125 9.27 -1.71 -8.29
N LEU A 126 9.98 -0.59 -8.16
CA LEU A 126 10.08 0.40 -9.22
C LEU A 126 10.89 -0.12 -10.42
N GLN A 127 12.00 -0.81 -10.15
CA GLN A 127 12.83 -1.45 -11.18
C GLN A 127 12.05 -2.50 -11.98
N SER A 128 11.19 -3.28 -11.31
CA SER A 128 10.30 -4.24 -11.99
C SER A 128 9.05 -3.59 -12.60
N ARG A 129 8.85 -2.28 -12.42
CA ARG A 129 7.63 -1.54 -12.77
C ARG A 129 6.37 -2.18 -12.19
N GLU A 130 6.47 -2.67 -10.96
CA GLU A 130 5.37 -3.33 -10.26
C GLU A 130 4.16 -2.39 -10.17
N ASN A 131 2.98 -2.86 -10.57
CA ASN A 131 1.80 -2.01 -10.55
C ASN A 131 1.44 -1.65 -9.08
N PRO A 132 1.12 -0.38 -8.75
CA PRO A 132 0.71 0.01 -7.41
C PRO A 132 -0.41 -0.85 -6.81
N LYS A 133 -1.34 -1.37 -7.62
CA LYS A 133 -2.39 -2.28 -7.17
C LYS A 133 -1.83 -3.60 -6.62
N ASN A 134 -0.78 -4.13 -7.24
CA ASN A 134 -0.13 -5.35 -6.78
C ASN A 134 0.66 -5.13 -5.49
N VAL A 135 1.33 -3.98 -5.36
CA VAL A 135 2.01 -3.59 -4.13
C VAL A 135 1.00 -3.42 -2.99
N PHE A 136 -0.13 -2.77 -3.23
CA PHE A 136 -1.21 -2.65 -2.25
C PHE A 136 -1.69 -4.01 -1.76
N ARG A 137 -1.92 -4.97 -2.67
CA ARG A 137 -2.37 -6.31 -2.30
C ARG A 137 -1.40 -7.03 -1.35
N VAL A 138 -0.10 -6.78 -1.47
CA VAL A 138 0.90 -7.32 -0.54
C VAL A 138 0.81 -6.60 0.80
N LEU A 139 0.85 -5.27 0.79
CA LEU A 139 0.96 -4.44 1.99
C LEU A 139 -0.33 -4.29 2.80
N ASN A 140 -1.50 -4.46 2.17
CA ASN A 140 -2.80 -4.35 2.84
C ASN A 140 -3.08 -5.55 3.78
N ARG A 141 -2.25 -6.59 3.72
CA ARG A 141 -2.24 -7.71 4.68
C ARG A 141 -1.38 -7.44 5.91
N ALA A 142 -0.76 -6.26 6.01
CA ALA A 142 -0.01 -5.90 7.19
C ALA A 142 -0.98 -5.55 8.34
N GLU A 143 -0.79 -6.21 9.48
CA GLU A 143 -1.71 -6.18 10.63
C GLU A 143 -1.07 -5.54 11.87
N ARG A 144 0.26 -5.48 11.98
CA ARG A 144 0.93 -5.07 13.23
C ARG A 144 0.78 -3.60 13.59
N VAL A 145 0.80 -2.73 12.58
CA VAL A 145 0.77 -1.27 12.78
C VAL A 145 -0.25 -0.69 11.82
N GLU A 146 -1.25 -0.03 12.40
CA GLU A 146 -2.34 0.59 11.65
C GLU A 146 -1.79 1.54 10.59
N ASN A 147 -2.37 1.50 9.40
CA ASN A 147 -2.04 2.35 8.26
C ASN A 147 -0.59 2.26 7.74
N ARG A 148 0.32 1.49 8.34
CA ARG A 148 1.72 1.38 7.89
C ARG A 148 1.83 0.90 6.45
N GLY A 149 1.10 -0.16 6.11
CA GLY A 149 1.05 -0.69 4.75
C GLY A 149 0.48 0.31 3.74
N ILE A 150 -0.51 1.10 4.15
CA ILE A 150 -1.11 2.15 3.32
C ILE A 150 -0.12 3.29 3.11
N ILE A 151 0.53 3.78 4.17
CA ILE A 151 1.56 4.83 4.08
C ILE A 151 2.69 4.40 3.14
N GLN A 152 3.17 3.16 3.27
CA GLN A 152 4.19 2.63 2.37
C GLN A 152 3.69 2.52 0.93
N TRP A 153 2.45 2.09 0.72
CA TRP A 153 1.83 2.06 -0.59
C TRP A 153 1.70 3.46 -1.22
N PHE A 154 1.37 4.49 -0.44
CA PHE A 154 1.35 5.89 -0.91
C PHE A 154 2.75 6.32 -1.40
N ARG A 155 3.80 6.08 -0.60
CA ARG A 155 5.18 6.38 -0.99
C ARG A 155 5.58 5.71 -2.29
N TYR A 156 5.28 4.41 -2.42
CA TYR A 156 5.56 3.69 -3.65
C TYR A 156 4.78 4.25 -4.84
N THR A 157 3.50 4.56 -4.66
CA THR A 157 2.64 5.09 -5.72
C THR A 157 3.17 6.43 -6.25
N GLU A 158 3.69 7.28 -5.36
CA GLU A 158 4.33 8.54 -5.74
C GLU A 158 5.60 8.33 -6.57
N LEU A 159 6.48 7.43 -6.13
CA LEU A 159 7.70 7.05 -6.88
C LEU A 159 7.35 6.49 -8.26
N TYR A 160 6.39 5.56 -8.32
CA TYR A 160 5.92 4.97 -9.56
C TYR A 160 5.37 6.02 -10.53
N ARG A 161 4.57 6.96 -10.03
CA ARG A 161 4.00 8.03 -10.83
C ARG A 161 5.07 8.98 -11.39
N ALA A 162 6.07 9.31 -10.59
CA ALA A 162 7.17 10.19 -11.00
C ALA A 162 8.00 9.56 -12.12
N GLU A 163 8.31 8.26 -12.00
CA GLU A 163 9.15 7.54 -12.96
C GLU A 163 8.40 7.14 -14.24
N VAL A 164 7.18 6.61 -14.10
CA VAL A 164 6.43 6.01 -15.21
C VAL A 164 5.49 7.02 -15.88
N LYS A 165 5.67 8.33 -15.63
CA LYS A 165 4.95 9.51 -16.17
C LYS A 165 3.54 9.22 -16.74
N ALA A 166 2.50 9.64 -16.01
CA ALA A 166 1.09 9.70 -16.43
C ALA A 166 0.32 8.37 -16.61
N SER A 167 0.88 7.20 -16.28
CA SER A 167 0.13 5.93 -16.32
C SER A 167 -0.78 5.68 -15.10
N TYR A 168 -0.56 6.39 -13.98
CA TYR A 168 -1.32 6.23 -12.74
C TYR A 168 -1.52 7.57 -12.01
N SER A 169 -2.64 8.24 -12.26
CA SER A 169 -3.00 9.53 -11.66
C SER A 169 -3.51 9.39 -10.22
N GLU A 170 -3.51 10.49 -9.46
CA GLU A 170 -4.11 10.54 -8.12
C GLU A 170 -5.59 10.14 -8.12
N ALA A 171 -6.33 10.48 -9.18
CA ALA A 171 -7.72 10.06 -9.34
C ALA A 171 -7.86 8.55 -9.63
N GLN A 172 -6.88 7.92 -10.29
CA GLN A 172 -6.84 6.47 -10.44
C GLN A 172 -6.45 5.78 -9.12
N ALA A 173 -5.48 6.33 -8.40
CA ALA A 173 -5.08 5.84 -7.08
C ALA A 173 -6.24 5.93 -6.07
N LEU A 174 -6.96 7.05 -6.05
CA LEU A 174 -8.11 7.26 -5.18
C LEU A 174 -9.24 6.27 -5.49
N ARG A 175 -9.62 6.12 -6.77
CA ARG A 175 -10.65 5.15 -7.17
C ARG A 175 -10.28 3.73 -6.77
N PHE A 176 -9.02 3.35 -7.00
CA PHE A 176 -8.54 2.04 -6.55
C PHE A 176 -8.62 1.89 -5.03
N LEU A 177 -8.27 2.92 -4.26
CA LEU A 177 -8.38 2.88 -2.80
C LEU A 177 -9.83 2.75 -2.34
N GLU A 178 -10.77 3.49 -2.95
CA GLU A 178 -12.22 3.34 -2.71
C GLU A 178 -12.67 1.89 -2.97
N ASP A 179 -12.28 1.30 -4.11
CA ASP A 179 -12.64 -0.08 -4.47
C ASP A 179 -12.00 -1.11 -3.52
N ALA A 180 -10.72 -0.94 -3.19
CA ALA A 180 -9.96 -1.89 -2.37
C ALA A 180 -10.34 -1.84 -0.89
N LYS A 181 -10.98 -0.74 -0.46
CA LYS A 181 -11.52 -0.54 0.88
C LYS A 181 -13.03 -0.38 0.84
N ALA A 182 -13.73 -1.21 0.05
CA ALA A 182 -15.18 -1.12 -0.14
C ALA A 182 -16.03 -1.21 1.15
N SER A 183 -15.47 -1.74 2.25
CA SER A 183 -16.12 -1.71 3.57
C SER A 183 -16.09 -0.34 4.23
N MET A 184 -15.18 0.55 3.81
CA MET A 184 -15.11 1.93 4.24
C MET A 184 -16.03 2.78 3.36
N ASN A 185 -16.85 3.62 3.99
CA ASN A 185 -17.55 4.67 3.28
C ASN A 185 -16.57 5.80 2.89
N GLY A 186 -16.98 6.69 1.99
CA GLY A 186 -16.08 7.76 1.53
C GLY A 186 -15.68 8.78 2.62
N ALA A 187 -16.48 8.97 3.67
CA ALA A 187 -16.07 9.78 4.82
C ALA A 187 -14.92 9.11 5.58
N GLN A 188 -14.98 7.80 5.82
CA GLN A 188 -13.90 7.02 6.43
C GLN A 188 -12.61 7.04 5.58
N ILE A 189 -12.72 6.99 4.24
CA ILE A 189 -11.57 7.22 3.35
C ILE A 189 -11.03 8.65 3.51
N GLY A 190 -11.91 9.65 3.65
CA GLY A 190 -11.54 11.03 3.95
C GLY A 190 -10.76 11.19 5.26
N THR A 191 -11.17 10.46 6.31
CA THR A 191 -10.46 10.38 7.60
C THR A 191 -9.10 9.72 7.47
N LEU A 192 -9.01 8.61 6.73
CA LEU A 192 -7.73 7.93 6.44
C LEU A 192 -6.76 8.89 5.73
N LEU A 193 -7.23 9.59 4.70
CA LEU A 193 -6.42 10.60 4.00
C LEU A 193 -6.02 11.74 4.93
N GLN A 194 -6.91 12.15 5.85
CA GLN A 194 -6.58 13.16 6.86
C GLN A 194 -5.44 12.70 7.78
N ALA A 195 -5.44 11.45 8.22
CA ALA A 195 -4.34 10.90 9.01
C ALA A 195 -3.02 10.86 8.21
N ILE A 196 -3.07 10.49 6.92
CA ILE A 196 -1.88 10.44 6.05
C ILE A 196 -1.29 11.85 5.82
N LYS A 197 -2.09 12.91 5.88
CA LYS A 197 -1.60 14.29 5.76
C LYS A 197 -0.62 14.70 6.86
N GLU A 198 -0.67 14.04 8.01
CA GLU A 198 0.26 14.27 9.12
C GLU A 198 1.64 13.65 8.85
N VAL A 199 1.79 12.84 7.79
CA VAL A 199 3.08 12.31 7.33
C VAL A 199 3.73 13.34 6.39
N PRO A 200 4.87 13.97 6.77
CA PRO A 200 5.39 15.14 6.06
C PRO A 200 5.65 14.94 4.57
N ASP A 201 6.19 13.78 4.18
CA ASP A 201 6.50 13.47 2.77
C ASP A 201 5.24 13.17 1.93
N LEU A 202 4.11 12.87 2.56
CA LEU A 202 2.86 12.52 1.88
C LEU A 202 1.78 13.61 1.96
N LYS A 203 2.00 14.66 2.76
CA LYS A 203 1.03 15.72 3.03
C LYS A 203 0.31 16.22 1.77
N ASN A 204 1.09 16.71 0.81
CA ASN A 204 0.54 17.32 -0.41
C ASN A 204 -0.27 16.33 -1.26
N THR A 205 0.15 15.07 -1.31
CA THR A 205 -0.52 14.03 -2.11
C THR A 205 -1.81 13.58 -1.45
N ALA A 206 -1.80 13.38 -0.13
CA ALA A 206 -2.99 13.07 0.63
C ALA A 206 -4.00 14.23 0.60
N GLU A 207 -3.54 15.49 0.67
CA GLU A 207 -4.38 16.69 0.49
C GLU A 207 -5.07 16.72 -0.87
N ARG A 208 -4.34 16.47 -1.96
CA ARG A 208 -4.93 16.45 -3.32
C ARG A 208 -5.95 15.32 -3.48
N MET A 209 -5.64 14.12 -3.01
CA MET A 209 -6.58 12.99 -3.06
C MET A 209 -7.83 13.25 -2.21
N GLN A 210 -7.67 13.81 -1.01
CA GLN A 210 -8.79 14.16 -0.14
C GLN A 210 -9.66 15.24 -0.79
N SER A 211 -9.05 16.24 -1.43
CA SER A 211 -9.79 17.28 -2.14
C SER A 211 -10.58 16.73 -3.34
N LEU A 212 -10.02 15.77 -4.09
CA LEU A 212 -10.73 15.07 -5.17
C LEU A 212 -11.93 14.29 -4.63
N LEU A 213 -11.76 13.56 -3.53
CA LEU A 213 -12.84 12.82 -2.87
C LEU A 213 -13.95 13.76 -2.42
N PHE A 214 -13.60 14.84 -1.71
CA PHE A 214 -14.58 15.81 -1.24
C PHE A 214 -15.29 16.52 -2.38
N ARG A 215 -14.58 16.84 -3.47
CA ARG A 215 -15.21 17.43 -4.66
C ARG A 215 -16.27 16.50 -5.25
N LYS A 216 -16.04 15.19 -5.28
CA LYS A 216 -17.01 14.19 -5.73
C LYS A 216 -18.28 14.24 -4.86
N PHE A 217 -18.14 14.24 -3.53
CA PHE A 217 -19.28 14.39 -2.62
C PHE A 217 -20.05 15.71 -2.80
N ILE A 218 -19.33 16.82 -2.92
CA ILE A 218 -19.94 18.15 -3.05
C ILE A 218 -20.67 18.32 -4.39
N ARG A 219 -20.02 17.92 -5.50
CA ARG A 219 -20.47 18.26 -6.86
C ARG A 219 -21.31 17.17 -7.53
N VAL A 220 -21.06 15.90 -7.20
CA VAL A 220 -21.75 14.76 -7.82
C VAL A 220 -22.84 14.24 -6.90
N TYR A 221 -22.54 14.07 -5.61
CA TYR A 221 -23.52 13.54 -4.65
C TYR A 221 -24.31 14.64 -3.93
N HIS A 222 -23.95 15.91 -4.14
CA HIS A 222 -24.59 17.08 -3.52
C HIS A 222 -24.68 17.02 -1.99
N THR A 223 -23.80 16.26 -1.35
CA THR A 223 -23.77 16.03 0.10
C THR A 223 -23.37 17.31 0.81
N ASP A 224 -24.21 17.82 1.70
CA ASP A 224 -23.86 19.00 2.49
C ASP A 224 -22.99 18.65 3.71
N PRO A 225 -22.39 19.64 4.41
CA PRO A 225 -21.52 19.34 5.55
C PRO A 225 -22.24 18.70 6.75
N ARG A 226 -23.56 18.83 6.88
CA ARG A 226 -24.34 18.14 7.93
C ARG A 226 -24.51 16.67 7.58
N ASP A 227 -24.89 16.36 6.35
CA ASP A 227 -24.98 14.97 5.87
C ASP A 227 -23.63 14.28 5.91
N MET A 228 -22.56 14.99 5.51
CA MET A 228 -21.20 14.46 5.58
C MET A 228 -20.78 14.18 7.02
N ALA A 229 -21.13 15.04 7.99
CA ALA A 229 -20.89 14.76 9.41
C ALA A 229 -21.55 13.46 9.87
N SER A 230 -22.79 13.19 9.45
CA SER A 230 -23.46 11.91 9.74
C SER A 230 -22.68 10.71 9.19
N LEU A 231 -22.13 10.81 7.97
CA LEU A 231 -21.33 9.75 7.36
C LEU A 231 -20.01 9.48 8.11
N PHE A 232 -19.36 10.51 8.65
CA PHE A 232 -18.18 10.34 9.50
C PHE A 232 -18.52 9.60 10.80
N MET A 233 -19.75 9.78 11.32
CA MET A 233 -20.21 9.24 12.61
C MET A 233 -20.99 7.92 12.49
N LEU A 234 -20.89 7.21 11.37
CA LEU A 234 -21.43 5.85 11.26
C LEU A 234 -20.75 4.90 12.28
N PRO A 235 -21.51 4.04 12.98
CA PRO A 235 -22.94 3.72 12.79
C PRO A 235 -23.92 4.60 13.59
N TRP A 236 -23.45 5.53 14.44
CA TRP A 236 -24.32 6.35 15.30
C TRP A 236 -25.22 7.32 14.52
N ASN A 237 -24.84 7.70 13.30
CA ASN A 237 -25.62 8.55 12.38
C ASN A 237 -26.08 9.90 12.96
N SER A 238 -25.35 10.43 13.94
CA SER A 238 -25.64 11.72 14.57
C SER A 238 -24.61 12.74 14.15
N TRP A 239 -24.99 13.67 13.27
CA TRP A 239 -24.12 14.78 12.86
C TRP A 239 -23.65 15.61 14.07
N GLY A 240 -24.46 15.74 15.12
CA GLY A 240 -24.12 16.51 16.32
C GLY A 240 -22.90 15.95 17.06
N THR A 241 -22.62 14.66 16.92
CA THR A 241 -21.46 14.01 17.56
C THR A 241 -20.15 14.59 17.06
N ILE A 242 -20.05 15.00 15.78
CA ILE A 242 -18.82 15.60 15.24
C ILE A 242 -18.45 16.89 15.99
N LEU A 243 -19.44 17.64 16.48
CA LEU A 243 -19.22 18.95 17.10
C LEU A 243 -18.55 18.87 18.46
N VAL A 244 -18.69 17.72 19.15
CA VAL A 244 -18.13 17.48 20.48
C VAL A 244 -16.87 16.62 20.45
N MET A 245 -16.42 16.21 19.25
CA MET A 245 -15.17 15.45 19.12
C MET A 245 -13.95 16.29 19.46
N ASN A 246 -12.88 15.60 19.84
CA ASN A 246 -11.57 16.22 19.95
C ASN A 246 -11.18 16.81 18.59
N LYS A 247 -10.81 18.09 18.54
CA LYS A 247 -10.43 18.78 17.29
C LYS A 247 -9.14 18.26 16.67
N SER A 248 -8.33 17.55 17.45
CA SER A 248 -7.15 16.85 16.96
C SER A 248 -7.50 15.53 16.26
N ASP A 249 -8.73 15.03 16.43
CA ASP A 249 -9.19 13.78 15.84
C ASP A 249 -9.20 13.89 14.30
N PRO A 250 -8.66 12.90 13.57
CA PRO A 250 -8.65 12.91 12.12
C PRO A 250 -10.05 13.03 11.48
N ALA A 251 -11.11 12.50 12.09
CA ALA A 251 -12.48 12.62 11.57
C ALA A 251 -12.99 14.05 11.68
N TYR A 252 -12.74 14.71 12.82
CA TYR A 252 -13.07 16.13 13.00
C TYR A 252 -12.34 17.00 11.96
N LYS A 253 -11.01 16.82 11.86
CA LYS A 253 -10.19 17.57 10.89
C LYS A 253 -10.63 17.32 9.44
N ALA A 254 -11.04 16.10 9.11
CA ALA A 254 -11.56 15.76 7.79
C ALA A 254 -12.89 16.45 7.51
N TRP A 255 -13.80 16.50 8.48
CA TRP A 255 -15.07 17.20 8.38
C TRP A 255 -14.90 18.72 8.29
N GLU A 256 -13.99 19.31 9.07
CA GLU A 256 -13.64 20.73 8.97
C GLU A 256 -13.12 21.06 7.57
N ALA A 257 -12.17 20.26 7.07
CA ALA A 257 -11.63 20.41 5.71
C ALA A 257 -12.73 20.27 4.63
N TYR A 258 -13.67 19.33 4.82
CA TYR A 258 -14.82 19.18 3.93
C TYR A 258 -15.70 20.44 3.93
N THR A 259 -16.04 20.96 5.11
CA THR A 259 -16.88 22.14 5.29
C THR A 259 -16.26 23.37 4.65
N LEU A 260 -14.95 23.56 4.81
CA LEU A 260 -14.19 24.64 4.16
C LEU A 260 -14.17 24.50 2.63
N GLN A 261 -14.00 23.27 2.12
CA GLN A 261 -14.03 23.03 0.67
C GLN A 261 -15.44 23.22 0.08
N TYR A 262 -16.48 22.85 0.83
CA TYR A 262 -17.86 23.09 0.47
C TYR A 262 -18.16 24.59 0.39
N ALA A 263 -17.79 25.35 1.43
CA ALA A 263 -17.92 26.80 1.47
C ALA A 263 -17.25 27.46 0.26
N ALA A 264 -16.02 27.05 -0.07
CA ALA A 264 -15.29 27.54 -1.24
C ALA A 264 -15.98 27.20 -2.57
N SER A 265 -16.63 26.04 -2.65
CA SER A 265 -17.27 25.56 -3.88
C SER A 265 -18.55 26.32 -4.21
N TRP A 266 -19.27 26.81 -3.20
CA TRP A 266 -20.57 27.47 -3.39
C TRP A 266 -20.52 28.99 -3.17
N GLY A 267 -19.84 29.45 -2.12
CA GLY A 267 -19.74 30.88 -1.78
C GLY A 267 -18.35 31.50 -2.02
N GLY A 268 -17.47 30.79 -2.72
CA GLY A 268 -16.15 31.29 -3.09
C GLY A 268 -15.21 31.57 -1.90
N PRO A 269 -14.13 32.33 -2.14
CA PRO A 269 -13.11 32.63 -1.12
C PRO A 269 -13.66 33.35 0.12
N THR A 270 -14.65 34.24 -0.07
CA THR A 270 -15.26 35.03 1.01
C THR A 270 -15.98 34.13 2.01
N LEU A 271 -16.88 33.25 1.54
CA LEU A 271 -17.58 32.34 2.44
C LEU A 271 -16.61 31.37 3.12
N LYS A 272 -15.63 30.84 2.37
CA LYS A 272 -14.57 29.99 2.95
C LYS A 272 -13.86 30.68 4.11
N MET A 273 -13.48 31.95 3.94
CA MET A 273 -12.79 32.73 4.96
C MET A 273 -13.67 32.94 6.20
N GLN A 274 -14.95 33.31 6.02
CA GLN A 274 -15.90 33.47 7.12
C GLN A 274 -16.07 32.17 7.92
N VAL A 275 -16.24 31.05 7.22
CA VAL A 275 -16.39 29.72 7.82
C VAL A 275 -15.12 29.31 8.58
N GLY A 276 -13.95 29.58 8.02
CA GLY A 276 -12.67 29.34 8.68
C GLY A 276 -12.49 30.16 9.97
N GLN A 277 -13.01 31.39 10.02
CA GLN A 277 -13.00 32.20 11.25
C GLN A 277 -13.85 31.57 12.36
N PHE A 278 -14.98 30.95 12.03
CA PHE A 278 -15.80 30.25 13.02
C PHE A 278 -15.06 29.03 13.59
N PHE A 279 -14.39 28.23 12.76
CA PHE A 279 -13.54 27.13 13.24
C PHE A 279 -12.38 27.61 14.11
N ALA A 280 -11.69 28.68 13.70
CA ALA A 280 -10.59 29.28 14.47
C ALA A 280 -11.04 29.83 15.84
N LYS A 281 -12.31 30.27 15.95
CA LYS A 281 -12.95 30.71 17.20
C LYS A 281 -13.62 29.57 17.96
N GLU A 282 -13.31 28.32 17.62
CA GLU A 282 -13.85 27.14 18.30
C GLU A 282 -15.38 27.00 18.21
N ASN A 283 -16.00 27.55 17.17
CA ASN A 283 -17.45 27.54 16.98
C ASN A 283 -17.85 26.77 15.71
N PRO A 284 -17.73 25.42 15.71
CA PRO A 284 -18.03 24.60 14.53
C PRO A 284 -19.53 24.62 14.16
N GLU A 285 -20.42 24.87 15.11
CA GLU A 285 -21.86 25.00 14.83
C GLU A 285 -22.17 26.26 14.02
N ALA A 286 -21.59 27.40 14.39
CA ALA A 286 -21.73 28.63 13.59
C ALA A 286 -21.10 28.46 12.19
N ALA A 287 -19.98 27.73 12.08
CA ALA A 287 -19.37 27.40 10.80
C ALA A 287 -20.35 26.61 9.90
N LEU A 288 -20.98 25.57 10.45
CA LEU A 288 -21.97 24.76 9.75
C LEU A 288 -23.20 25.58 9.34
N ASN A 289 -23.77 26.34 10.27
CA ASN A 289 -24.96 27.14 10.02
C ASN A 289 -24.72 28.20 8.95
N ALA A 290 -23.55 28.85 8.94
CA ALA A 290 -23.20 29.83 7.91
C ALA A 290 -23.17 29.23 6.50
N VAL A 291 -22.62 28.03 6.33
CA VAL A 291 -22.56 27.35 5.02
C VAL A 291 -23.94 26.91 4.55
N LEU A 292 -24.76 26.36 5.45
CA LEU A 292 -26.10 25.88 5.10
C LEU A 292 -27.05 27.04 4.78
N ALA A 293 -26.98 28.14 5.55
CA ALA A 293 -27.78 29.33 5.30
C ALA A 293 -27.45 29.97 3.95
N PHE A 294 -26.17 30.03 3.57
CA PHE A 294 -25.75 30.57 2.28
C PHE A 294 -26.33 29.77 1.10
N LYS A 295 -26.31 28.44 1.17
CA LYS A 295 -26.87 27.61 0.10
C LYS A 295 -28.40 27.73 0.01
N ALA A 296 -29.09 27.92 1.14
CA ALA A 296 -30.54 28.08 1.14
C ALA A 296 -30.99 29.42 0.52
N SER A 297 -30.11 30.44 0.49
CA SER A 297 -30.40 31.76 -0.06
C SER A 297 -29.88 32.00 -1.48
N SER A 298 -29.16 31.03 -2.06
CA SER A 298 -28.56 31.07 -3.40
C SER A 298 -29.30 30.18 -4.39
#